data_AF-A0AAW8TSA2-F1
#
_entry.id   AF-A0AAW8TSA2-F1
#
_cell.length_a   1.000
_cell.length_b   1.000
_cell.length_c   1.000
_cell.angle_alpha   90.00
_cell.angle_beta   90.00
_cell.angle_gamma   90.00
#
_symmetry.space_group_name_H-M   'P 1'
#
loop_
_entity.id
_entity.type
_entity.pdbx_description
1 polymer ?
#
loop_
_entity_poly.entity_id
_entity_poly.type
_entity_poly.pdbx_seq_one_letter_code
_entity_poly.pdbx_strand_id
1 'polypeptide(L)'
;MNELEDLERENEQLKKETVDLAKEVAIKSWGCLWGIALIVFSMALGGFVTMKLWNGLIVPTFGLVTLSYWQAFGLDVFVSFLTAKIGNKNDGYENNQRAYLAIISTLLFWGIGSIAMMFI
;
A
#
# COMPACT_ATOMS: atom_id res chain seq x y z
N MET A 1 -49.02 15.78 27.61
CA MET A 1 -48.86 14.43 27.04
C MET A 1 -48.29 14.52 25.64
N ASN A 2 -48.80 15.40 24.77
CA ASN A 2 -48.27 15.63 23.42
C ASN A 2 -46.80 16.16 23.39
N GLU A 3 -46.42 17.08 24.29
CA GLU A 3 -45.04 17.62 24.30
C GLU A 3 -43.98 16.57 24.67
N LEU A 4 -44.32 15.57 25.49
CA LEU A 4 -43.38 14.52 25.87
C LEU A 4 -43.11 13.57 24.70
N GLU A 5 -44.15 13.25 23.92
CA GLU A 5 -44.03 12.44 22.70
C GLU A 5 -43.26 13.20 21.61
N ASP A 6 -43.39 14.52 21.54
CA ASP A 6 -42.63 15.37 20.60
C ASP A 6 -41.14 15.39 20.95
N LEU A 7 -40.81 15.51 22.24
CA LEU A 7 -39.43 15.48 22.74
C LEU A 7 -38.78 14.10 22.59
N GLU A 8 -39.54 13.01 22.78
CA GLU A 8 -39.03 11.65 22.53
C GLU A 8 -38.67 11.44 21.06
N ARG A 9 -39.52 11.94 20.13
CA ARG A 9 -39.25 11.86 18.69
C ARG A 9 -38.02 12.66 18.27
N GLU A 10 -37.82 13.85 18.82
CA GLU A 10 -36.63 14.68 18.52
C GLU A 10 -35.34 14.03 19.04
N ASN A 11 -35.36 13.46 20.25
CA ASN A 11 -34.21 12.72 20.81
C ASN A 11 -33.88 11.46 20.00
N GLU A 12 -34.89 10.75 19.48
CA GLU A 12 -34.68 9.58 18.65
C GLU A 12 -34.05 9.94 17.28
N GLN A 13 -34.45 11.08 16.71
CA GLN A 13 -33.85 11.62 15.49
C GLN A 13 -32.39 12.04 15.70
N LEU A 14 -32.10 12.78 16.77
CA LEU A 14 -30.72 13.18 17.15
C LEU A 14 -29.82 11.96 17.38
N LYS A 15 -30.35 10.93 18.04
CA LYS A 15 -29.61 9.68 18.25
C LYS A 15 -29.30 8.98 16.93
N LYS A 16 -30.22 9.02 15.96
CA LYS A 16 -30.01 8.41 14.64
C LYS A 16 -28.93 9.14 13.84
N GLU A 17 -28.97 10.48 13.82
CA GLU A 17 -27.99 11.31 13.12
C GLU A 17 -26.57 11.14 13.69
N THR A 18 -26.43 11.14 15.02
CA THR A 18 -25.12 10.90 15.68
C THR A 18 -24.56 9.51 15.39
N VAL A 19 -25.41 8.49 15.30
CA VAL A 19 -25.01 7.12 14.93
C VAL A 19 -24.56 7.04 13.48
N ASP A 20 -25.26 7.69 12.56
CA ASP A 20 -24.92 7.67 11.14
C ASP A 20 -23.61 8.43 10.87
N LEU A 21 -23.40 9.59 11.50
CA LEU A 21 -22.12 10.30 11.47
C LEU A 21 -20.98 9.49 12.08
N ALA A 22 -21.22 8.81 13.22
CA ALA A 22 -20.22 7.95 13.85
C ALA A 22 -19.82 6.78 12.94
N LYS A 23 -20.78 6.18 12.21
CA LYS A 23 -20.50 5.12 11.22
C LYS A 23 -19.65 5.64 10.07
N GLU A 24 -19.96 6.80 9.49
CA GLU A 24 -19.18 7.36 8.39
C GLU A 24 -17.73 7.66 8.81
N VAL A 25 -17.54 8.25 9.99
CA VAL A 25 -16.21 8.53 10.55
C VAL A 25 -15.44 7.24 10.84
N ALA A 26 -16.11 6.22 11.40
CA ALA A 26 -15.49 4.93 11.66
C ALA A 26 -15.04 4.22 10.36
N ILE A 27 -15.88 4.22 9.33
CA ILE A 27 -15.57 3.62 8.02
C ILE A 27 -14.38 4.35 7.37
N LYS A 28 -14.38 5.68 7.38
CA LYS A 28 -13.29 6.49 6.83
C LYS A 28 -11.97 6.27 7.57
N SER A 29 -12.02 6.24 8.91
CA SER A 29 -10.85 5.98 9.75
C SER A 29 -10.28 4.57 9.51
N TRP A 30 -11.14 3.57 9.38
CA TRP A 30 -10.72 2.21 9.06
C TRP A 30 -10.08 2.11 7.67
N GLY A 31 -10.62 2.81 6.68
CA GLY A 31 -10.06 2.89 5.33
C GLY A 31 -8.66 3.52 5.27
N CYS A 32 -8.39 4.55 6.08
CA CYS A 32 -7.05 5.16 6.15
C CYS A 32 -5.99 4.20 6.70
N LEU A 33 -6.32 3.44 7.76
CA LEU A 33 -5.40 2.44 8.33
C LEU A 33 -5.06 1.34 7.31
N TRP A 34 -6.06 0.89 6.55
CA TRP A 34 -5.86 -0.08 5.47
C TRP A 34 -4.94 0.46 4.36
N GLY A 35 -5.10 1.72 3.97
CA GLY A 35 -4.24 2.35 2.95
C GLY A 35 -2.77 2.41 3.37
N ILE A 36 -2.48 2.75 4.64
CA ILE A 36 -1.11 2.77 5.17
C ILE A 36 -0.52 1.35 5.19
N ALA A 37 -1.31 0.36 5.64
CA ALA A 37 -0.87 -1.03 5.64
C ALA A 37 -0.50 -1.54 4.24
N LEU A 38 -1.28 -1.18 3.21
CA LEU A 38 -0.96 -1.54 1.82
C LEU A 38 0.34 -0.90 1.32
N ILE A 39 0.63 0.35 1.68
CA ILE A 39 1.88 1.02 1.28
C ILE A 39 3.08 0.32 1.92
N VAL A 40 3.01 0.07 3.23
CA VAL A 40 4.09 -0.64 3.95
C VAL A 40 4.29 -2.04 3.39
N PHE A 41 3.20 -2.75 3.10
CA PHE A 41 3.24 -4.06 2.47
C PHE A 41 3.90 -4.02 1.08
N SER A 42 3.54 -3.04 0.25
CA SER A 42 4.15 -2.85 -1.08
C SER A 42 5.66 -2.63 -0.99
N MET A 43 6.13 -1.81 -0.04
CA MET A 43 7.56 -1.57 0.15
C MET A 43 8.31 -2.81 0.64
N ALA A 44 7.74 -3.55 1.58
CA ALA A 44 8.33 -4.80 2.06
C ALA A 44 8.42 -5.86 0.94
N LEU A 45 7.39 -5.93 0.10
CA LEU A 45 7.35 -6.83 -1.05
C LEU A 45 8.41 -6.45 -2.10
N GLY A 46 8.59 -5.15 -2.37
CA GLY A 46 9.68 -4.63 -3.21
C GLY A 46 11.07 -5.09 -2.74
N GLY A 47 11.38 -4.89 -1.46
CA GLY A 47 12.65 -5.34 -0.87
C GLY A 47 12.87 -6.87 -0.96
N PHE A 48 11.83 -7.66 -0.74
CA PHE A 48 11.90 -9.12 -0.87
C PHE A 48 12.16 -9.56 -2.32
N VAL A 49 11.44 -8.97 -3.27
CA VAL A 49 11.60 -9.26 -4.70
C VAL A 49 13.01 -8.88 -5.17
N THR A 50 13.49 -7.70 -4.78
CA THR A 50 14.86 -7.24 -5.05
C THR A 50 15.90 -8.20 -4.48
N MET A 51 15.73 -8.70 -3.24
CA MET A 51 16.64 -9.71 -2.65
C MET A 51 16.67 -11.00 -3.48
N LYS A 52 15.49 -11.53 -3.84
CA LYS A 52 15.38 -12.78 -4.60
C LYS A 52 16.00 -12.67 -5.99
N LEU A 53 15.68 -11.60 -6.71
CA LEU A 53 16.24 -11.33 -8.04
C LEU A 53 17.75 -11.09 -7.99
N TRP A 54 18.23 -10.34 -7.01
CA TRP A 54 19.66 -10.08 -6.89
C TRP A 54 20.44 -11.37 -6.62
N ASN A 55 20.00 -12.14 -5.63
CA ASN A 55 20.68 -13.38 -5.25
C ASN A 55 20.50 -14.51 -6.28
N GLY A 56 19.41 -14.50 -7.03
CA GLY A 56 19.11 -15.53 -8.03
C GLY A 56 19.60 -15.23 -9.44
N LEU A 57 19.66 -13.95 -9.86
CA LEU A 57 20.10 -13.56 -11.20
C LEU A 57 21.48 -12.90 -11.19
N ILE A 58 21.64 -11.83 -10.41
CA ILE A 58 22.84 -10.99 -10.46
C ILE A 58 24.05 -11.73 -9.89
N VAL A 59 23.90 -12.39 -8.74
CA VAL A 59 25.00 -13.12 -8.09
C VAL A 59 25.52 -14.24 -9.00
N PRO A 60 24.71 -15.17 -9.54
CA PRO A 60 25.23 -16.23 -10.39
C PRO A 60 25.77 -15.74 -11.74
N THR A 61 25.20 -14.66 -12.30
CA THR A 61 25.61 -14.13 -13.62
C THR A 61 26.91 -13.34 -13.55
N PHE A 62 27.13 -12.58 -12.47
CA PHE A 62 28.26 -11.65 -12.36
C PHE A 62 29.26 -12.01 -11.25
N GLY A 63 29.01 -13.06 -10.47
CA GLY A 63 29.87 -13.45 -9.34
C GLY A 63 29.90 -12.43 -8.20
N LEU A 64 28.83 -11.66 -8.03
CA LEU A 64 28.73 -10.58 -7.04
C LEU A 64 28.33 -11.09 -5.65
N VAL A 65 28.40 -10.22 -4.64
CA VAL A 65 28.00 -10.54 -3.26
C VAL A 65 26.48 -10.67 -3.12
N THR A 66 26.06 -11.57 -2.24
CA THR A 66 24.66 -11.76 -1.89
C THR A 66 24.15 -10.60 -1.02
N LEU A 67 22.89 -10.23 -1.23
CA LEU A 67 22.21 -9.23 -0.41
C LEU A 67 21.34 -9.91 0.65
N SER A 68 21.45 -9.41 1.89
CA SER A 68 20.46 -9.65 2.94
C SER A 68 19.20 -8.81 2.72
N TYR A 69 18.10 -9.18 3.36
CA TYR A 69 16.82 -8.47 3.24
C TYR A 69 16.95 -6.96 3.48
N TRP A 70 17.65 -6.56 4.56
CA TRP A 70 17.82 -5.14 4.89
C TRP A 70 18.65 -4.37 3.86
N GLN A 71 19.65 -5.01 3.25
CA GLN A 71 20.43 -4.39 2.18
C GLN A 71 19.61 -4.26 0.89
N ALA A 72 18.86 -5.30 0.52
CA ALA A 72 17.98 -5.27 -0.64
C ALA A 72 16.84 -4.25 -0.46
N PHE A 73 16.26 -4.15 0.73
CA PHE A 73 15.26 -3.15 1.05
C PHE A 73 15.84 -1.73 0.98
N GLY A 74 17.03 -1.51 1.54
CA GLY A 74 17.71 -0.21 1.44
C GLY A 74 18.02 0.16 0.00
N LEU A 75 18.46 -0.79 -0.83
CA LEU A 75 18.71 -0.59 -2.26
C LEU A 75 17.42 -0.26 -3.02
N ASP A 76 16.34 -0.99 -2.75
CA ASP A 76 15.02 -0.80 -3.37
C ASP A 76 14.46 0.61 -3.09
N VAL A 77 14.52 1.05 -1.83
CA VAL A 77 14.14 2.40 -1.41
C VAL A 77 15.06 3.46 -2.04
N PHE A 78 16.37 3.20 -2.08
CA PHE A 78 17.33 4.12 -2.66
C PHE A 78 17.10 4.34 -4.16
N VAL A 79 16.90 3.25 -4.92
CA VAL A 79 16.58 3.33 -6.35
C VAL A 79 15.23 4.00 -6.57
N SER A 80 14.24 3.71 -5.72
CA SER A 80 12.93 4.36 -5.76
C SER A 80 13.04 5.86 -5.51
N PHE A 81 13.89 6.27 -4.57
CA PHE A 81 14.15 7.68 -4.28
C PHE A 81 14.86 8.39 -5.45
N LEU A 82 15.86 7.74 -6.08
CA LEU A 82 16.52 8.29 -7.27
C LEU A 82 15.58 8.38 -8.48
N THR A 83 14.68 7.42 -8.62
CA THR A 83 13.75 7.30 -9.75
C THR A 83 12.44 8.04 -9.49
N ALA A 84 12.24 8.59 -8.29
CA ALA A 84 11.06 9.36 -7.93
C ALA A 84 10.98 10.64 -8.78
N LYS A 85 10.35 10.52 -9.94
CA LYS A 85 9.99 11.67 -10.77
C LYS A 85 9.00 12.51 -9.96
N ILE A 86 9.36 13.75 -9.64
CA ILE A 86 8.45 14.75 -9.07
C ILE A 86 7.35 14.99 -10.11
N GLY A 87 6.27 14.23 -10.04
CA GLY A 87 5.11 14.36 -10.91
C GLY A 87 4.20 15.47 -10.40
N ASN A 88 3.82 16.38 -11.31
CA ASN A 88 2.88 17.46 -11.05
C ASN A 88 1.57 16.89 -10.44
N LYS A 89 1.16 17.45 -9.30
CA LYS A 89 -0.07 17.12 -8.58
C LYS A 89 -1.28 17.62 -9.36
N ASN A 90 -2.11 16.68 -9.80
CA ASN A 90 -3.51 16.78 -10.25
C ASN A 90 -3.89 15.27 -10.36
N ASP A 91 -4.73 14.60 -9.56
CA ASP A 91 -6.01 14.96 -8.95
C ASP A 91 -6.29 14.08 -7.70
N GLY A 92 -7.14 14.55 -6.78
CA GLY A 92 -7.27 14.10 -5.39
C GLY A 92 -7.99 12.77 -5.10
N TYR A 93 -7.98 11.76 -5.98
CA TYR A 93 -8.71 10.50 -5.77
C TYR A 93 -7.93 9.20 -6.07
N GLU A 94 -6.60 9.26 -6.22
CA GLU A 94 -5.82 8.19 -6.87
C GLU A 94 -4.75 7.47 -6.01
N ASN A 95 -4.80 7.54 -4.67
CA ASN A 95 -3.74 6.93 -3.85
C ASN A 95 -3.77 5.40 -3.85
N ASN A 96 -4.97 4.81 -3.75
CA ASN A 96 -5.12 3.35 -3.72
C ASN A 96 -4.71 2.73 -5.07
N GLN A 97 -5.08 3.37 -6.19
CA GLN A 97 -4.73 2.89 -7.53
C GLN A 97 -3.22 2.86 -7.76
N ARG A 98 -2.48 3.88 -7.31
CA ARG A 98 -1.02 3.90 -7.41
C ARG A 98 -0.35 2.79 -6.59
N ALA A 99 -0.86 2.51 -5.39
CA ALA A 99 -0.39 1.37 -4.59
C ALA A 99 -0.69 0.03 -5.29
N TYR A 100 -1.88 -0.16 -5.87
CA TYR A 100 -2.20 -1.36 -6.65
C TYR A 100 -1.30 -1.52 -7.88
N LEU A 101 -1.04 -0.43 -8.61
CA LEU A 101 -0.13 -0.43 -9.75
C LEU A 101 1.31 -0.79 -9.35
N ALA A 102 1.79 -0.26 -8.22
CA ALA A 102 3.11 -0.62 -7.69
C ALA A 102 3.18 -2.12 -7.35
N ILE A 103 2.18 -2.65 -6.64
CA ILE A 103 2.11 -4.08 -6.30
C ILE A 103 2.10 -4.94 -7.57
N ILE A 104 1.27 -4.59 -8.56
CA ILE A 104 1.21 -5.32 -9.84
C ILE A 104 2.56 -5.26 -10.57
N SER A 105 3.19 -4.09 -10.63
CA SER A 105 4.51 -3.92 -11.25
C SER A 105 5.57 -4.79 -10.57
N THR A 106 5.60 -4.81 -9.22
CA THR A 106 6.53 -5.64 -8.46
C THR A 106 6.27 -7.12 -8.68
N LEU A 107 5.01 -7.55 -8.76
CA LEU A 107 4.65 -8.94 -9.07
C LEU A 107 5.05 -9.35 -10.48
N LEU A 108 4.87 -8.47 -11.47
CA LEU A 108 5.35 -8.73 -12.84
C LEU A 108 6.88 -8.88 -12.87
N PHE A 109 7.59 -7.99 -12.18
CA PHE A 109 9.05 -8.04 -12.10
C PHE A 109 9.53 -9.34 -11.43
N TRP A 110 8.85 -9.75 -10.35
CA TRP A 110 9.11 -11.04 -9.71
C TRP A 110 8.81 -12.24 -10.62
N GLY A 111 7.70 -12.22 -11.34
CA GLY A 111 7.30 -13.28 -12.26
C GLY A 111 8.29 -13.46 -13.41
N ILE A 112 8.65 -12.36 -14.10
CA ILE A 112 9.65 -12.37 -15.17
C ILE A 112 11.01 -12.83 -14.61
N GLY A 113 11.40 -12.32 -13.44
CA GLY A 113 12.62 -12.73 -12.75
C GLY A 113 12.69 -14.22 -12.44
N SER A 114 11.58 -14.79 -11.99
CA SER A 114 11.47 -16.21 -11.64
C SER A 114 11.62 -17.11 -12.86
N ILE A 115 11.11 -16.68 -14.02
CA ILE A 115 11.31 -17.41 -15.28
C ILE A 115 12.78 -17.32 -15.71
N ALA A 116 13.39 -16.14 -15.65
CA ALA A 116 14.81 -15.97 -16.02
C ALA A 116 15.73 -16.85 -15.15
N MET A 117 15.43 -16.97 -13.84
CA MET A 117 16.17 -17.84 -12.93
C MET A 117 16.09 -19.34 -13.27
N MET A 118 15.17 -19.78 -14.14
CA MET A 118 15.11 -21.19 -14.58
C MET A 118 16.18 -21.54 -15.62
N PHE A 119 16.78 -20.53 -16.26
CA PHE A 119 17.73 -20.71 -17.36
C PHE A 119 19.18 -20.36 -17.00
N ILE A 120 19.40 -19.88 -15.77
CA ILE A 120 20.71 -19.55 -15.18
C ILE A 120 21.04 -20.62 -14.15
#